data_AF-A0A842YLK7-F1
#
_entry.id   AF-A0A842YLK7-F1
#
_cell.length_a   1.000
_cell.length_b   1.000
_cell.length_c   1.000
_cell.angle_alpha   90.00
_cell.angle_beta   90.00
_cell.angle_gamma   90.00
#
_symmetry.space_group_name_H-M   'P 1'
#
loop_
_entity.id
_entity.type
_entity.pdbx_description
1 polymer ?
#
loop_
_entity_poly.entity_id
_entity_poly.type
_entity_poly.pdbx_seq_one_letter_code
_entity_poly.pdbx_strand_id
1 'polypeptide(L)'
;MKGHLFAITALAVVLILSGAASAADIYVNSTGGSDDNDGLSWAAAKATIRNATLSASSGDSIFLADGEYTGDDNRDITIDRNLSITGQSTNGTVIDCGFLGRAFYVGDVSFTLRNITVKHGT
;
A
#
# COMPACT_ATOMS: atom_id res chain seq x y z
N MET A 1 -25.76 26.93 -57.76
CA MET A 1 -26.71 26.46 -56.72
C MET A 1 -25.92 25.60 -55.73
N LYS A 2 -26.01 25.94 -54.45
CA LYS A 2 -25.31 25.33 -53.31
C LYS A 2 -25.82 23.90 -53.06
N GLY A 3 -24.96 23.00 -52.58
CA GLY A 3 -25.39 21.70 -52.06
C GLY A 3 -24.24 20.89 -51.44
N HIS A 4 -23.80 21.26 -50.24
CA HIS A 4 -23.90 20.45 -49.01
C HIS A 4 -22.74 19.45 -48.80
N LEU A 5 -21.66 20.01 -48.26
CA LEU A 5 -20.65 19.34 -47.43
C LEU A 5 -21.35 18.73 -46.20
N PHE A 6 -21.54 17.42 -46.17
CA PHE A 6 -21.97 16.71 -44.96
C PHE A 6 -20.74 16.41 -44.09
N ALA A 7 -20.46 17.31 -43.15
CA ALA A 7 -19.49 17.08 -42.09
C ALA A 7 -20.03 16.01 -41.14
N ILE A 8 -19.55 14.77 -41.28
CA ILE A 8 -19.66 13.77 -40.22
C ILE A 8 -18.52 14.06 -39.25
N THR A 9 -18.76 14.91 -38.26
CA THR A 9 -17.98 14.90 -37.03
C THR A 9 -18.87 14.33 -35.95
N ALA A 10 -18.75 13.03 -35.72
CA ALA A 10 -19.24 12.38 -34.51
C ALA A 10 -18.58 13.10 -33.32
N LEU A 11 -19.36 13.88 -32.58
CA LEU A 11 -18.92 14.45 -31.32
C LEU A 11 -18.82 13.30 -30.32
N ALA A 12 -17.60 12.78 -30.14
CA ALA A 12 -17.29 11.81 -29.10
C ALA A 12 -17.56 12.49 -27.75
N VAL A 13 -18.64 12.10 -27.08
CA VAL A 13 -18.84 12.41 -25.67
C VAL A 13 -17.88 11.52 -24.89
N VAL A 14 -16.68 12.02 -24.62
CA VAL A 14 -15.77 11.41 -23.65
C VAL A 14 -16.29 11.79 -22.28
N LEU A 15 -17.07 10.89 -21.67
CA LEU A 15 -17.44 10.99 -20.27
C LEU A 15 -16.17 10.67 -19.45
N ILE A 16 -15.41 11.69 -19.07
CA ILE A 16 -14.30 11.51 -18.12
C ILE A 16 -14.96 11.28 -16.76
N LEU A 17 -15.15 10.02 -16.37
CA LEU A 17 -15.44 9.68 -14.98
C LEU A 17 -14.18 9.97 -14.17
N SER A 18 -14.02 11.20 -13.70
CA SER A 18 -13.07 11.49 -12.63
C SER A 18 -13.63 10.90 -11.33
N GLY A 19 -13.43 9.60 -11.13
CA GLY A 19 -13.66 8.99 -9.83
C GLY A 19 -12.67 9.60 -8.84
N ALA A 20 -13.16 10.18 -7.74
CA ALA A 20 -12.29 10.47 -6.62
C ALA A 20 -11.76 9.13 -6.09
N ALA A 21 -10.45 8.91 -6.18
CA ALA A 21 -9.83 7.78 -5.50
C ALA A 21 -9.99 8.02 -4.00
N SER A 22 -10.77 7.18 -3.33
CA SER A 22 -10.77 7.11 -1.88
C SER A 22 -9.54 6.33 -1.42
N ALA A 23 -8.96 6.73 -0.29
CA ALA A 23 -7.96 5.91 0.40
C ALA A 23 -8.54 4.51 0.64
N ALA A 24 -7.75 3.50 0.34
CA ALA A 24 -8.07 2.09 0.54
C ALA A 24 -7.33 1.51 1.75
N ASP A 25 -7.88 0.43 2.29
CA ASP A 25 -7.27 -0.37 3.34
C ASP A 25 -6.59 -1.60 2.73
N ILE A 26 -5.36 -1.89 3.15
CA ILE A 26 -4.59 -3.09 2.76
C ILE A 26 -4.22 -3.87 4.02
N TYR A 27 -4.53 -5.16 4.06
CA TYR A 27 -4.29 -6.03 5.21
C TYR A 27 -3.09 -6.95 4.98
N VAL A 28 -2.26 -7.11 6.02
CA VAL A 28 -1.04 -7.93 5.98
C VAL A 28 -0.98 -8.85 7.19
N ASN A 29 -0.63 -10.12 6.98
CA ASN A 29 -0.47 -11.11 8.03
C ASN A 29 0.74 -12.00 7.74
N SER A 30 1.81 -11.88 8.53
CA SER A 30 3.05 -12.63 8.32
C SER A 30 2.95 -14.14 8.55
N THR A 31 1.93 -14.62 9.27
CA THR A 31 1.79 -16.04 9.63
C THR A 31 0.86 -16.81 8.68
N GLY A 32 -0.09 -16.12 8.03
CA GLY A 32 -1.12 -16.76 7.21
C GLY A 32 -1.51 -16.02 5.93
N GLY A 33 -0.87 -14.88 5.63
CA GLY A 33 -1.08 -14.15 4.38
C GLY A 33 -0.33 -14.78 3.20
N SER A 34 -0.65 -14.31 2.00
CA SER A 34 0.05 -14.62 0.76
C SER A 34 0.19 -13.36 -0.08
N ASP A 35 1.36 -13.13 -0.66
CA ASP A 35 1.60 -11.97 -1.53
C ASP A 35 0.89 -12.07 -2.89
N ASP A 36 0.31 -13.23 -3.20
CA ASP A 36 -0.63 -13.42 -4.31
C ASP A 36 -2.05 -12.89 -3.99
N ASN A 37 -2.36 -12.63 -2.72
CA ASN A 37 -3.67 -12.11 -2.32
C ASN A 37 -3.80 -10.61 -2.61
N ASP A 38 -5.04 -10.15 -2.81
CA ASP A 38 -5.34 -8.74 -3.11
C ASP A 38 -5.09 -7.79 -1.93
N GLY A 39 -5.11 -8.29 -0.68
CA GLY A 39 -4.95 -7.49 0.52
C GLY A 39 -6.19 -6.71 0.93
N LEU A 40 -7.36 -6.94 0.32
CA LEU A 40 -8.58 -6.15 0.57
C LEU A 40 -9.38 -6.64 1.79
N SER A 41 -8.94 -7.74 2.42
CA SER A 41 -9.51 -8.24 3.68
C SER A 41 -8.48 -9.03 4.47
N TRP A 42 -8.73 -9.25 5.77
CA TRP A 42 -7.90 -10.14 6.58
C TRP A 42 -7.84 -11.58 6.05
N ALA A 43 -8.92 -12.07 5.43
CA ALA A 43 -8.99 -13.42 4.85
C ALA A 43 -8.13 -13.56 3.58
N ALA A 44 -7.90 -12.45 2.88
CA ALA A 44 -7.04 -12.33 1.70
C ALA A 44 -5.88 -11.36 2.00
N ALA A 45 -5.28 -11.47 3.18
CA ALA A 45 -4.18 -10.59 3.58
C ALA A 45 -2.90 -10.92 2.79
N LYS A 46 -2.10 -9.89 2.53
CA LYS A 46 -0.74 -10.03 2.00
C LYS A 46 0.19 -10.63 3.06
N ALA A 47 1.29 -11.24 2.63
CA ALA A 47 2.26 -11.81 3.57
C ALA A 47 3.28 -10.77 4.05
N THR A 48 3.69 -9.86 3.16
CA THR A 48 4.82 -8.96 3.42
C THR A 48 4.43 -7.48 3.38
N ILE A 49 5.17 -6.67 4.16
CA ILE A 49 5.00 -5.22 4.20
C ILE A 49 5.43 -4.62 2.84
N ARG A 50 6.51 -5.14 2.21
CA ARG A 50 6.95 -4.67 0.89
C ARG A 50 5.84 -4.84 -0.15
N ASN A 51 5.22 -6.02 -0.26
CA ASN A 51 4.15 -6.25 -1.24
C ASN A 51 2.95 -5.33 -0.99
N ALA A 52 2.59 -5.11 0.27
CA ALA A 52 1.54 -4.16 0.64
C ALA A 52 1.87 -2.73 0.20
N THR A 53 3.09 -2.23 0.46
CA THR A 53 3.51 -0.88 0.00
C THR A 53 3.57 -0.74 -1.51
N LEU A 54 3.93 -1.80 -2.24
CA LEU A 54 3.91 -1.81 -3.70
C LEU A 54 2.48 -1.77 -4.28
N SER A 55 1.51 -2.34 -3.56
CA SER A 55 0.09 -2.34 -3.94
C SER A 55 -0.64 -1.05 -3.57
N ALA A 56 -0.11 -0.31 -2.59
CA ALA A 56 -0.73 0.89 -2.05
C ALA A 56 -0.58 2.11 -2.95
N SER A 57 -1.68 2.85 -3.11
CA SER A 57 -1.71 4.20 -3.68
C SER A 57 -1.45 5.26 -2.62
N SER A 58 -1.14 6.48 -3.05
CA SER A 58 -0.95 7.60 -2.12
C SER A 58 -2.25 7.91 -1.36
N GLY A 59 -2.17 7.90 -0.03
CA GLY A 59 -3.28 8.11 0.90
C GLY A 59 -3.79 6.83 1.57
N ASP A 60 -3.38 5.65 1.08
CA ASP A 60 -3.86 4.37 1.59
C ASP A 60 -3.35 4.04 3.00
N SER A 61 -4.06 3.13 3.66
CA SER A 61 -3.74 2.63 4.99
C SER A 61 -3.42 1.14 4.93
N ILE A 62 -2.31 0.75 5.56
CA ILE A 62 -1.88 -0.64 5.68
C ILE A 62 -2.06 -1.08 7.13
N PHE A 63 -2.75 -2.19 7.33
CA PHE A 63 -3.00 -2.79 8.63
C PHE A 63 -2.22 -4.10 8.77
N LEU A 64 -1.40 -4.19 9.80
CA LEU A 64 -0.62 -5.39 10.09
C LEU A 64 -1.30 -6.17 11.21
N ALA A 65 -1.57 -7.46 11.00
CA ALA A 65 -1.96 -8.37 12.07
C ALA A 65 -0.79 -8.53 13.06
N ASP A 66 -1.10 -8.93 14.28
CA ASP A 66 -0.07 -9.37 15.22
C ASP A 66 0.76 -10.52 14.60
N GLY A 67 2.07 -10.43 14.75
CA GLY A 67 3.04 -11.29 14.12
C GLY A 67 4.43 -10.66 14.09
N GLU A 68 5.43 -11.49 13.82
CA GLU A 68 6.80 -11.05 13.61
C GLU A 68 7.06 -10.96 12.10
N TYR A 69 7.42 -9.77 11.63
CA TYR A 69 7.71 -9.45 10.23
C TYR A 69 9.23 -9.39 10.08
N THR A 70 9.80 -10.44 9.45
CA THR A 70 11.24 -10.64 9.24
C THR A 70 11.54 -10.89 7.77
N GLY A 71 12.84 -10.92 7.41
CA GLY A 71 13.27 -11.20 6.04
C GLY A 71 13.32 -9.95 5.15
N ASP A 72 13.76 -10.15 3.91
CA ASP A 72 14.14 -9.06 2.99
C ASP A 72 12.93 -8.23 2.54
N ASP A 73 11.74 -8.84 2.54
CA ASP A 73 10.48 -8.18 2.17
C ASP A 73 9.79 -7.45 3.33
N ASN A 74 10.40 -7.45 4.52
CA ASN A 74 9.90 -6.73 5.70
C ASN A 74 10.92 -5.73 6.27
N ARG A 75 12.02 -5.46 5.55
CA ARG A 75 13.03 -4.43 5.87
C ARG A 75 13.46 -3.66 4.63
N ASP A 76 14.17 -2.56 4.81
CA ASP A 76 14.63 -1.67 3.76
C ASP A 76 13.49 -1.28 2.79
N ILE A 77 12.35 -0.90 3.37
CA ILE A 77 11.14 -0.56 2.63
C ILE A 77 11.12 0.94 2.34
N THR A 78 11.05 1.29 1.05
CA THR A 78 10.93 2.68 0.62
C THR A 78 9.49 3.15 0.75
N ILE A 79 9.29 4.27 1.46
CA ILE A 79 8.04 5.01 1.54
C ILE A 79 8.20 6.28 0.70
N ASP A 80 7.67 6.26 -0.52
CA ASP A 80 7.77 7.31 -1.55
C ASP A 80 6.43 7.99 -1.86
N ARG A 81 5.39 7.68 -1.08
CA ARG A 81 4.05 8.28 -1.17
C ARG A 81 3.44 8.43 0.21
N ASN A 82 2.38 9.23 0.32
CA ASN A 82 1.67 9.39 1.59
C ASN A 82 1.04 8.05 1.97
N LEU A 83 1.36 7.52 3.15
CA LEU A 83 0.86 6.23 3.62
C LEU A 83 0.70 6.22 5.14
N SER A 84 -0.19 5.35 5.63
CA SER A 84 -0.18 4.94 7.03
C SER A 84 0.07 3.44 7.15
N ILE A 85 0.86 3.04 8.16
CA ILE A 85 1.02 1.65 8.57
C ILE A 85 0.64 1.55 10.05
N THR A 86 -0.37 0.75 10.36
CA THR A 86 -0.88 0.56 11.73
C THR A 86 -0.84 -0.91 12.10
N GLY A 87 -0.13 -1.24 13.17
CA GLY A 87 -0.15 -2.58 13.76
C GLY A 87 -1.42 -2.82 14.58
N GLN A 88 -1.82 -4.08 14.66
CA GLN A 88 -2.92 -4.52 15.51
C GLN A 88 -2.62 -4.24 16.99
N SER A 89 -1.37 -4.39 17.41
CA SER A 89 -0.92 -4.03 18.75
C SER A 89 0.57 -3.72 18.81
N THR A 90 0.98 -2.79 19.69
CA THR A 90 2.40 -2.41 19.84
C THR A 90 3.29 -3.59 20.23
N ASN A 91 2.82 -4.49 21.08
CA ASN A 91 3.62 -5.63 21.55
C ASN A 91 3.52 -6.85 20.63
N GLY A 92 2.41 -7.03 19.92
CA GLY A 92 2.18 -8.19 19.05
C GLY A 92 2.60 -7.96 17.60
N THR A 93 2.63 -6.72 17.12
CA THR A 93 3.08 -6.39 15.77
C THR A 93 4.55 -5.94 15.80
N VAL A 94 5.45 -6.84 15.41
CA VAL A 94 6.90 -6.65 15.52
C VAL A 94 7.54 -6.65 14.14
N ILE A 95 8.22 -5.57 13.77
CA ILE A 95 9.13 -5.54 12.62
C ILE A 95 10.54 -5.79 13.14
N ASP A 96 11.09 -6.96 12.85
CA ASP A 96 12.45 -7.35 13.23
C ASP A 96 13.38 -7.27 12.02
N CYS A 97 14.26 -6.28 12.03
CA CYS A 97 15.21 -6.03 10.95
C CYS A 97 16.44 -6.95 11.01
N GLY A 98 16.57 -7.79 12.04
CA GLY A 98 17.61 -8.82 12.15
C GLY A 98 19.05 -8.31 12.21
N PHE A 99 19.27 -7.02 12.49
CA PHE A 99 20.56 -6.31 12.37
C PHE A 99 21.11 -6.26 10.94
N LEU A 100 20.24 -6.42 9.94
CA LEU A 100 20.62 -6.50 8.52
C LEU A 100 20.26 -5.24 7.72
N GLY A 101 19.60 -4.26 8.35
CA GLY A 101 19.16 -3.04 7.67
C GLY A 101 18.25 -2.18 8.54
N ARG A 102 17.59 -1.22 7.92
CA ARG A 102 16.58 -0.37 8.59
C ARG A 102 15.18 -0.87 8.25
N ALA A 103 14.17 -0.48 9.02
CA ALA A 103 12.78 -0.84 8.68
C ALA A 103 12.31 -0.08 7.42
N PHE A 104 12.45 1.25 7.44
CA PHE A 104 11.92 2.13 6.40
C PHE A 104 12.94 3.18 5.94
N TYR A 105 12.90 3.51 4.65
CA TYR A 105 13.44 4.75 4.10
C TYR A 105 12.26 5.65 3.72
N VAL A 106 12.10 6.78 4.41
CA VAL A 106 10.98 7.71 4.18
C VAL A 106 11.47 8.88 3.33
N GLY A 107 10.85 9.05 2.16
CA GLY A 107 11.12 10.19 1.26
C GLY A 107 10.46 11.49 1.73
N ASP A 108 10.32 12.45 0.82
CA ASP A 108 9.63 13.73 1.09
C ASP A 108 8.10 13.56 1.02
N VAL A 109 7.56 12.82 1.99
CA VAL A 109 6.14 12.42 2.05
C VAL A 109 5.60 12.42 3.48
N SER A 110 4.28 12.41 3.61
CA SER A 110 3.62 12.20 4.90
C SER A 110 3.47 10.71 5.20
N PHE A 111 4.26 10.21 6.15
CA PHE A 111 4.19 8.83 6.61
C PHE A 111 3.78 8.75 8.08
N THR A 112 2.81 7.89 8.38
CA THR A 112 2.37 7.60 9.75
C THR A 112 2.63 6.13 10.10
N LEU A 113 3.37 5.89 11.18
CA LEU A 113 3.59 4.55 11.75
C LEU A 113 2.98 4.50 13.15
N ARG A 114 2.13 3.50 13.44
CA ARG A 114 1.41 3.38 14.71
C ARG A 114 1.34 1.94 15.20
N ASN A 115 1.29 1.78 16.53
CA ASN A 115 1.04 0.50 17.21
C ASN A 115 1.97 -0.65 16.77
N ILE A 116 3.25 -0.35 16.59
CA ILE A 116 4.25 -1.32 16.11
C ILE A 116 5.50 -1.21 16.98
N THR A 117 6.13 -2.36 17.25
CA THR A 117 7.51 -2.41 17.73
C THR A 117 8.45 -2.61 16.54
N VAL A 118 9.47 -1.75 16.43
CA VAL A 118 10.59 -1.94 15.49
C VAL A 118 11.83 -2.28 16.30
N LYS A 119 12.51 -3.38 15.95
CA LYS A 119 13.74 -3.81 16.64
C LYS A 119 14.82 -4.25 15.67
N HIS A 120 16.05 -4.28 16.19
CA HIS A 120 17.26 -4.74 15.50
C HIS A 120 17.53 -4.03 14.17
N GLY A 121 17.24 -2.73 14.08
CA GLY A 121 17.63 -1.90 12.93
C GLY A 121 19.08 -1.40 13.00
N THR A 122 19.67 -1.05 11.86
CA THR A 122 21.03 -0.46 11.73
C THR A 122 21.03 0.91 11.07
#